data_AF-A0A2B2CA46-F1
#
_entry.id   AF-A0A2B2CA46-F1
#
_cell.length_a   1.000
_cell.length_b   1.000
_cell.length_c   1.000
_cell.angle_alpha   90.00
_cell.angle_beta   90.00
_cell.angle_gamma   90.00
#
_symmetry.space_group_name_H-M   'P 1'
#
loop_
_entity.id
_entity.type
_entity.pdbx_description
1 polymer ?
#
loop_
_entity_poly.entity_id
_entity_poly.type
_entity_poly.pdbx_seq_one_letter_code
_entity_poly.pdbx_strand_id
1 'polypeptide(L)'
;MAVHIVAAGENLWKISTKYGVATQTIVALNGLPSSNALTPGLALYLPDHLPPLHAYRIKAGDHIWKIAKQFNSHPADILAANPGLNPTQLLIGQIINVPSPMKSDLTTLGFLVPSSVAANLATLNSIAGQLTYLAVVAYSFTKEGYAFNMVEDSAIVAKSNQLKVVPLMMIRNLVGTDFSAELAGRVLENPTYRANLVASIVNLTKQRGFGGVSIDFEFIPPARRNDFILFLTALKRSLGQLILHVNVHAKTADIPTNRIIGAYDYAGIGNVVDLIAVMTMDYGYPGGPPDPIAPIPWLEQVIQYSLTQINPRKLQIALALYGYDKVVGTNQTRALSVNAAQNQAIAVGEPIEFDATAKAPWYRYWPGGKEHIVWFEDIRSYIEKYNLMGIYRLAGTTFWQISLPAPQNWAYLRKNFNVVRRMV
;
A
#
# COMPACT_ATOMS: atom_id res chain seq x y z
N MET A 1 -19.08 11.52 -8.68
CA MET A 1 -17.72 11.17 -9.10
C MET A 1 -16.76 12.09 -8.40
N ALA A 2 -15.82 11.53 -7.64
CA ALA A 2 -14.82 12.27 -6.89
C ALA A 2 -13.51 12.49 -7.68
N VAL A 3 -13.45 12.09 -8.95
CA VAL A 3 -12.25 12.22 -9.79
C VAL A 3 -12.59 12.94 -11.08
N HIS A 4 -11.83 13.97 -11.43
CA HIS A 4 -11.92 14.71 -12.68
C HIS A 4 -10.59 14.57 -13.43
N ILE A 5 -10.64 14.21 -14.72
CA ILE A 5 -9.47 14.10 -15.58
C ILE A 5 -9.39 15.37 -16.42
N VAL A 6 -8.29 16.11 -16.24
CA VAL A 6 -8.08 17.39 -16.93
C VAL A 6 -7.98 17.16 -18.43
N ALA A 7 -8.84 17.83 -19.19
CA ALA A 7 -8.79 17.85 -20.65
C ALA A 7 -7.90 18.99 -21.17
N ALA A 8 -7.50 18.89 -22.44
CA ALA A 8 -6.74 19.97 -23.10
C ALA A 8 -7.53 21.29 -23.08
N GLY A 9 -6.86 22.37 -22.64
CA GLY A 9 -7.44 23.72 -22.55
C GLY A 9 -8.37 23.97 -21.34
N GLU A 10 -8.52 23.01 -20.43
CA GLU A 10 -9.18 23.25 -19.14
C GLU A 10 -8.30 24.08 -18.19
N ASN A 11 -8.97 24.78 -17.27
CA ASN A 11 -8.31 25.51 -16.18
C ASN A 11 -9.06 25.29 -14.87
N LEU A 12 -8.40 25.54 -13.74
CA LEU A 12 -9.01 25.27 -12.43
C LEU A 12 -10.25 26.14 -12.15
N TRP A 13 -10.41 27.31 -12.76
CA TRP A 13 -11.61 28.12 -12.58
C TRP A 13 -12.85 27.45 -13.20
N LYS A 14 -12.72 26.91 -14.43
CA LYS A 14 -13.80 26.15 -15.08
C LYS A 14 -14.14 24.89 -14.29
N ILE A 15 -13.13 24.17 -13.81
CA ILE A 15 -13.30 22.96 -13.00
C ILE A 15 -13.97 23.31 -11.66
N SER A 16 -13.48 24.34 -10.97
CA SER A 16 -14.05 24.85 -9.72
C SER A 16 -15.53 25.19 -9.89
N THR A 17 -15.87 25.93 -10.95
CA THR A 17 -17.26 26.32 -11.26
C THR A 17 -18.13 25.11 -11.56
N LYS A 18 -17.64 24.15 -12.36
CA LYS A 18 -18.35 22.93 -12.73
C LYS A 18 -18.72 22.07 -11.53
N TYR A 19 -17.81 21.94 -10.56
CA TYR A 19 -17.99 21.05 -9.41
C TYR A 19 -18.40 21.77 -8.12
N GLY A 20 -18.47 23.11 -8.11
CA GLY A 20 -18.77 23.88 -6.90
C GLY A 20 -17.70 23.75 -5.81
N VAL A 21 -16.44 23.46 -6.18
CA VAL A 21 -15.32 23.31 -5.25
C VAL A 21 -14.37 24.48 -5.41
N ALA A 22 -14.00 25.17 -4.32
CA ALA A 22 -13.09 26.30 -4.39
C ALA A 22 -11.73 25.91 -4.99
N THR A 23 -11.18 26.72 -5.90
CA THR A 23 -9.87 26.49 -6.54
C THR A 23 -8.77 26.16 -5.53
N GLN A 24 -8.71 26.89 -4.41
CA GLN A 24 -7.69 26.66 -3.38
C GLN A 24 -7.84 25.28 -2.71
N THR A 25 -9.06 24.79 -2.55
CA THR A 25 -9.32 23.43 -2.06
C THR A 25 -8.82 22.40 -3.06
N ILE A 26 -9.05 22.61 -4.36
CA ILE A 26 -8.56 21.71 -5.41
C ILE A 26 -7.03 21.68 -5.41
N VAL A 27 -6.37 22.84 -5.33
CA VAL A 27 -4.90 22.96 -5.26
C VAL A 27 -4.35 22.19 -4.07
N ALA A 28 -4.85 22.47 -2.86
CA ALA A 28 -4.34 21.89 -1.63
C ALA A 28 -4.56 20.36 -1.57
N LEU A 29 -5.74 19.89 -1.96
CA LEU A 29 -6.11 18.47 -1.86
C LEU A 29 -5.41 17.60 -2.92
N ASN A 30 -4.95 18.20 -4.02
CA ASN A 30 -4.23 17.50 -5.09
C ASN A 30 -2.72 17.75 -5.11
N GLY A 31 -2.20 18.49 -4.13
CA GLY A 31 -0.76 18.77 -4.03
C GLY A 31 -0.22 19.60 -5.19
N LEU A 32 -1.06 20.44 -5.81
CA LEU A 32 -0.66 21.26 -6.95
C LEU A 32 0.26 22.41 -6.50
N PRO A 33 1.30 22.75 -7.28
CA PRO A 33 2.17 23.89 -6.98
C PRO A 33 1.46 25.25 -7.00
N SER A 34 0.46 25.40 -7.88
CA SER A 34 -0.32 26.65 -8.03
C SER A 34 -1.65 26.38 -8.73
N SER A 35 -2.50 27.41 -8.84
CA SER A 35 -3.77 27.30 -9.57
C SER A 35 -3.64 27.13 -11.08
N ASN A 36 -2.46 27.41 -11.63
CA ASN A 36 -2.16 27.33 -13.06
C ASN A 36 -1.35 26.07 -13.41
N ALA A 37 -1.04 25.24 -12.42
CA ALA A 37 -0.25 24.02 -12.57
C ALA A 37 -1.16 22.85 -12.96
N LEU A 38 -1.50 22.76 -14.25
CA LEU A 38 -2.28 21.67 -14.84
C LEU A 38 -1.60 21.14 -16.10
N THR A 39 -1.80 19.85 -16.37
CA THR A 39 -1.47 19.22 -17.65
C THR A 39 -2.62 18.28 -18.03
N PRO A 40 -2.90 18.05 -19.33
CA PRO A 40 -3.92 17.08 -19.74
C PRO A 40 -3.67 15.69 -19.13
N GLY A 41 -4.74 14.96 -18.81
CA GLY A 41 -4.67 13.64 -18.22
C GLY A 41 -4.38 13.61 -16.71
N LEU A 42 -4.08 14.76 -16.09
CA LEU A 42 -3.99 14.90 -14.63
C LEU A 42 -5.32 14.51 -13.96
N ALA A 43 -5.24 13.57 -13.01
CA ALA A 43 -6.39 13.14 -12.23
C ALA A 43 -6.51 13.97 -10.94
N LEU A 44 -7.51 14.84 -10.90
CA LEU A 44 -7.86 15.62 -9.71
C LEU A 44 -8.88 14.86 -8.87
N TYR A 45 -8.56 14.59 -7.60
CA TYR A 45 -9.54 14.22 -6.60
C TYR A 45 -10.30 15.48 -6.15
N LEU A 46 -11.62 15.38 -6.13
CA LEU A 46 -12.53 16.46 -5.78
C LEU A 46 -13.39 16.02 -4.59
N PRO A 47 -13.54 16.86 -3.55
CA PRO A 47 -14.49 16.57 -2.49
C PRO A 47 -15.90 16.58 -3.06
N ASP A 48 -16.70 15.61 -2.62
CA ASP A 48 -18.13 15.55 -2.92
C ASP A 48 -18.88 14.97 -1.69
N HIS A 49 -20.20 15.12 -1.69
CA HIS A 49 -21.09 14.61 -0.63
C HIS A 49 -21.72 13.26 -0.99
N LEU A 50 -21.26 12.61 -2.06
CA LEU A 50 -21.78 11.33 -2.49
C LEU A 50 -21.34 10.23 -1.53
N PRO A 51 -22.19 9.21 -1.31
CA PRO A 51 -21.83 8.05 -0.51
C PRO A 51 -20.61 7.33 -1.12
N PRO A 52 -19.79 6.67 -0.27
CA PRO A 52 -18.76 5.75 -0.72
C PRO A 52 -19.25 4.76 -1.78
N LEU A 53 -18.42 4.50 -2.78
CA LEU A 53 -18.67 3.48 -3.80
C LEU A 53 -17.97 2.19 -3.40
N HIS A 54 -18.72 1.10 -3.36
CA HIS A 54 -18.18 -0.23 -3.12
C HIS A 54 -18.19 -1.04 -4.42
N ALA A 55 -17.02 -1.53 -4.83
CA ALA A 55 -16.96 -2.49 -5.92
C ALA A 55 -17.51 -3.85 -5.46
N TYR A 56 -18.49 -4.37 -6.19
CA TYR A 56 -19.13 -5.65 -5.91
C TYR A 56 -19.05 -6.56 -7.14
N ARG A 57 -18.52 -7.77 -6.95
CA ARG A 57 -18.48 -8.79 -8.00
C ARG A 57 -19.76 -9.62 -7.94
N ILE A 58 -20.56 -9.58 -9.01
CA ILE A 58 -21.80 -10.33 -9.18
C ILE A 58 -21.55 -11.82 -9.02
N LYS A 59 -22.43 -12.50 -8.29
CA LYS A 59 -22.44 -13.93 -8.00
C LYS A 59 -23.71 -14.57 -8.56
N ALA A 60 -23.69 -15.89 -8.66
CA ALA A 60 -24.87 -16.66 -9.04
C ALA A 60 -26.03 -16.38 -8.07
N GLY A 61 -27.22 -16.05 -8.60
CA GLY A 61 -28.42 -15.78 -7.81
C GLY A 61 -28.55 -14.34 -7.28
N ASP A 62 -27.62 -13.45 -7.64
CA ASP A 62 -27.71 -12.03 -7.32
C ASP A 62 -28.84 -11.34 -8.08
N HIS A 63 -29.46 -10.38 -7.41
CA HIS A 63 -30.38 -9.42 -8.00
C HIS A 63 -30.07 -8.04 -7.44
N ILE A 64 -30.27 -6.98 -8.23
CA ILE A 64 -29.98 -5.59 -7.80
C ILE A 64 -30.63 -5.25 -6.46
N TRP A 65 -31.88 -5.65 -6.22
CA TRP A 65 -32.57 -5.38 -4.96
C TRP A 65 -31.92 -6.07 -3.74
N LYS A 66 -31.38 -7.29 -3.90
CA LYS A 66 -30.67 -8.00 -2.83
C LYS A 66 -29.36 -7.31 -2.50
N ILE A 67 -28.62 -6.91 -3.53
CA ILE A 67 -27.36 -6.18 -3.40
C ILE A 67 -27.63 -4.83 -2.71
N ALA A 68 -28.63 -4.08 -3.18
CA ALA A 68 -29.04 -2.81 -2.59
C ALA A 68 -29.32 -2.94 -1.09
N LYS A 69 -30.11 -3.95 -0.70
CA LYS A 69 -30.40 -4.24 0.72
C LYS A 69 -29.14 -4.56 1.52
N GLN A 70 -28.22 -5.37 0.99
CA GLN A 70 -26.98 -5.73 1.67
C GLN A 70 -26.10 -4.51 1.96
N PHE A 71 -26.06 -3.55 1.04
CA PHE A 71 -25.22 -2.37 1.13
C PHE A 71 -25.96 -1.14 1.67
N ASN A 72 -27.19 -1.28 2.20
CA ASN A 72 -28.00 -0.14 2.62
C ASN A 72 -28.08 0.96 1.52
N SER A 73 -28.28 0.51 0.28
CA SER A 73 -28.34 1.30 -0.94
C SER A 73 -29.74 1.21 -1.57
N HIS A 74 -29.99 1.98 -2.62
CA HIS A 74 -31.21 1.91 -3.42
C HIS A 74 -30.94 1.31 -4.81
N PRO A 75 -31.82 0.44 -5.37
CA PRO A 75 -31.63 -0.12 -6.70
C PRO A 75 -31.37 0.92 -7.80
N ALA A 76 -32.08 2.06 -7.75
CA ALA A 76 -31.90 3.15 -8.70
C ALA A 76 -30.49 3.78 -8.62
N ASP A 77 -29.93 3.89 -7.42
CA ASP A 77 -28.59 4.45 -7.22
C ASP A 77 -27.52 3.52 -7.78
N ILE A 78 -27.71 2.20 -7.61
CA ILE A 78 -26.84 1.20 -8.24
C ILE A 78 -26.90 1.30 -9.76
N LEU A 79 -28.10 1.41 -10.35
CA LEU A 79 -28.22 1.54 -11.80
C LEU A 79 -27.61 2.84 -12.33
N ALA A 80 -27.81 3.95 -11.62
CA ALA A 80 -27.20 5.25 -11.97
C ALA A 80 -25.67 5.21 -11.87
N ALA A 81 -25.12 4.49 -10.90
CA ALA A 81 -23.68 4.30 -10.72
C ALA A 81 -23.05 3.33 -11.73
N ASN A 82 -23.85 2.60 -12.51
CA ASN A 82 -23.39 1.64 -13.52
C ASN A 82 -24.12 1.83 -14.85
N PRO A 83 -23.82 2.92 -15.60
CA PRO A 83 -24.41 3.14 -16.92
C PRO A 83 -24.21 1.93 -17.83
N GLY A 84 -25.29 1.44 -18.45
CA GLY A 84 -25.29 0.26 -19.32
C GLY A 84 -25.51 -1.09 -18.62
N LEU A 85 -25.64 -1.13 -17.28
CA LEU A 85 -25.98 -2.35 -16.57
C LEU A 85 -27.42 -2.80 -16.85
N ASN A 86 -27.61 -4.03 -17.32
CA ASN A 86 -28.94 -4.62 -17.47
C ASN A 86 -29.38 -5.31 -16.16
N PRO A 87 -30.39 -4.78 -15.42
CA PRO A 87 -30.81 -5.35 -14.14
C PRO A 87 -31.42 -6.76 -14.22
N THR A 88 -31.87 -7.20 -15.39
CA THR A 88 -32.46 -8.53 -15.60
C THR A 88 -31.49 -9.54 -16.20
N GLN A 89 -30.29 -9.10 -16.60
CA GLN A 89 -29.26 -9.93 -17.22
C GLN A 89 -27.89 -9.65 -16.59
N LEU A 90 -27.81 -9.81 -15.27
CA LEU A 90 -26.55 -9.67 -14.55
C LEU A 90 -25.59 -10.81 -14.92
N LEU A 91 -24.35 -10.45 -15.28
CA LEU A 91 -23.33 -11.42 -15.64
C LEU A 91 -22.53 -11.84 -14.41
N ILE A 92 -22.45 -13.14 -14.13
CA ILE A 92 -21.62 -13.66 -13.04
C ILE A 92 -20.16 -13.21 -13.27
N GLY A 93 -19.54 -12.68 -12.22
CA GLY A 93 -18.18 -12.16 -12.27
C GLY A 93 -18.07 -10.69 -12.69
N GLN A 94 -19.14 -10.08 -13.22
CA GLN A 94 -19.19 -8.65 -13.52
C GLN A 94 -18.98 -7.82 -12.25
N ILE A 95 -18.14 -6.79 -12.32
CA ILE A 95 -17.94 -5.85 -11.22
C ILE A 95 -18.88 -4.66 -11.43
N ILE A 96 -19.63 -4.30 -10.39
CA ILE A 96 -20.49 -3.13 -10.35
C ILE A 96 -20.14 -2.23 -9.17
N ASN A 97 -20.43 -0.94 -9.30
CA ASN A 97 -20.32 0.05 -8.24
C ASN A 97 -21.60 0.09 -7.41
N VAL A 98 -21.49 0.00 -6.09
CA VAL A 98 -22.63 0.05 -5.18
C VAL A 98 -22.47 1.24 -4.25
N PRO A 99 -23.20 2.36 -4.46
CA PRO A 99 -23.19 3.49 -3.54
C PRO A 99 -23.76 3.10 -2.19
N SER A 100 -23.05 3.35 -1.10
CA SER A 100 -23.51 2.99 0.25
C SER A 100 -23.11 4.05 1.28
N PRO A 101 -23.99 4.43 2.22
CA PRO A 101 -23.60 5.27 3.35
C PRO A 101 -22.68 4.54 4.33
N MET A 102 -22.62 3.20 4.28
CA MET A 102 -21.74 2.41 5.13
C MET A 102 -20.32 2.44 4.58
N LYS A 103 -19.36 2.81 5.41
CA LYS A 103 -17.94 2.69 5.09
C LYS A 103 -17.45 1.28 5.44
N SER A 104 -16.58 0.73 4.61
CA SER A 104 -15.90 -0.52 4.92
C SER A 104 -14.79 -0.27 5.94
N ASP A 105 -14.64 -1.19 6.89
CA ASP A 105 -13.51 -1.19 7.80
C ASP A 105 -12.23 -1.58 7.07
N LEU A 106 -11.14 -0.85 7.34
CA LEU A 106 -9.84 -1.09 6.70
C LEU A 106 -8.73 -1.04 7.75
N THR A 107 -7.91 -2.10 7.79
CA THR A 107 -6.70 -2.12 8.62
C THR A 107 -5.53 -1.60 7.80
N THR A 108 -4.99 -0.44 8.18
CA THR A 108 -3.92 0.23 7.44
C THR A 108 -2.60 0.24 8.20
N LEU A 109 -1.50 0.06 7.48
CA LEU A 109 -0.15 0.17 8.03
C LEU A 109 0.70 1.11 7.19
N GLY A 110 1.30 2.11 7.82
CA GLY A 110 2.28 2.99 7.18
C GLY A 110 3.70 2.55 7.51
N PHE A 111 4.57 2.43 6.50
CA PHE A 111 6.01 2.32 6.75
C PHE A 111 6.63 3.70 6.85
N LEU A 112 7.40 3.96 7.89
CA LEU A 112 8.12 5.21 8.09
C LEU A 112 9.62 4.92 8.19
N VAL A 113 10.37 5.37 7.20
CA VAL A 113 11.83 5.47 7.27
C VAL A 113 12.18 6.76 8.01
N PRO A 114 12.76 6.69 9.21
CA PRO A 114 13.06 7.88 9.99
C PRO A 114 13.99 8.84 9.25
N SER A 115 13.58 10.11 9.16
CA SER A 115 14.39 11.21 8.66
C SER A 115 14.70 12.19 9.81
N SER A 116 14.28 13.46 9.72
CA SER A 116 14.35 14.38 10.86
C SER A 116 13.14 14.19 11.79
N VAL A 117 13.32 14.43 13.09
CA VAL A 117 12.23 14.34 14.08
C VAL A 117 11.05 15.23 13.65
N ALA A 118 11.30 16.49 13.28
CA ALA A 118 10.25 17.42 12.87
C ALA A 118 9.44 16.91 11.66
N ALA A 119 10.11 16.39 10.62
CA ALA A 119 9.43 15.86 9.43
C ALA A 119 8.62 14.59 9.73
N ASN A 120 9.18 13.69 10.55
CA ASN A 120 8.50 12.47 10.98
C ASN A 120 7.21 12.81 11.76
N LEU A 121 7.29 13.71 12.73
CA LEU A 121 6.14 14.13 13.55
C LEU A 121 5.09 14.87 12.72
N ALA A 122 5.51 15.73 11.77
CA ALA A 122 4.60 16.40 10.85
C ALA A 122 3.80 15.40 9.99
N THR A 123 4.50 14.41 9.44
CA THR A 123 3.89 13.31 8.69
C THR A 123 2.84 12.60 9.53
N LEU A 124 3.21 12.14 10.73
CA LEU A 124 2.27 11.44 11.63
C LEU A 124 1.04 12.29 11.99
N ASN A 125 1.22 13.57 12.34
CA ASN A 125 0.08 14.44 12.63
C ASN A 125 -0.88 14.56 11.45
N SER A 126 -0.35 14.62 10.22
CA SER A 126 -1.17 14.83 9.02
C SER A 126 -2.00 13.60 8.63
N ILE A 127 -1.51 12.38 8.88
CA ILE A 127 -2.15 11.14 8.40
C ILE A 127 -2.50 10.14 9.50
N ALA A 128 -2.26 10.41 10.78
CA ALA A 128 -2.59 9.46 11.84
C ALA A 128 -4.05 9.03 11.81
N GLY A 129 -4.95 9.93 11.37
CA GLY A 129 -6.36 9.68 11.06
C GLY A 129 -6.60 8.46 10.15
N GLN A 130 -5.64 8.14 9.30
CA GLN A 130 -5.70 7.15 8.24
C GLN A 130 -4.81 5.91 8.51
N LEU A 131 -4.19 5.79 9.69
CA LEU A 131 -3.33 4.66 10.07
C LEU A 131 -3.90 3.85 11.25
N THR A 132 -3.94 2.52 11.11
CA THR A 132 -4.09 1.60 12.26
C THR A 132 -2.73 1.34 12.92
N TYR A 133 -1.73 1.05 12.08
CA TYR A 133 -0.36 0.73 12.50
C TYR A 133 0.65 1.66 11.85
N LEU A 134 1.80 1.81 12.51
CA LEU A 134 3.00 2.44 11.97
C LEU A 134 4.17 1.47 12.12
N ALA A 135 4.74 0.98 11.03
CA ALA A 135 5.99 0.22 11.06
C ALA A 135 7.18 1.19 11.01
N VAL A 136 7.94 1.27 12.10
CA VAL A 136 9.09 2.17 12.22
C VAL A 136 10.35 1.44 11.76
N VAL A 137 10.90 1.85 10.61
CA VAL A 137 12.05 1.21 9.94
C VAL A 137 13.34 1.59 10.65
N ALA A 138 13.70 0.87 11.70
CA ALA A 138 14.82 1.27 12.56
C ALA A 138 15.72 0.14 13.07
N TYR A 139 15.41 -1.14 12.83
CA TYR A 139 16.14 -2.25 13.47
C TYR A 139 16.77 -3.22 12.48
N SER A 140 17.94 -3.73 12.85
CA SER A 140 18.57 -4.92 12.26
C SER A 140 19.03 -5.86 13.38
N PHE A 141 19.78 -6.90 13.05
CA PHE A 141 20.29 -7.87 14.02
C PHE A 141 21.69 -8.39 13.69
N THR A 142 22.42 -8.82 14.72
CA THR A 142 23.78 -9.35 14.57
C THR A 142 23.79 -10.78 14.03
N LYS A 143 24.97 -11.26 13.63
CA LYS A 143 25.19 -12.63 13.12
C LYS A 143 24.98 -13.73 14.19
N GLU A 144 24.89 -13.36 15.47
CA GLU A 144 24.53 -14.21 16.62
C GLU A 144 23.05 -14.10 17.01
N GLY A 145 22.28 -13.30 16.27
CA GLY A 145 20.85 -13.11 16.49
C GLY A 145 20.52 -12.13 17.61
N TYR A 146 21.22 -11.01 17.76
CA TYR A 146 20.78 -9.96 18.69
C TYR A 146 20.25 -8.75 17.91
N ALA A 147 18.98 -8.41 18.10
CA ALA A 147 18.38 -7.21 17.53
C ALA A 147 19.03 -5.95 18.10
N PHE A 148 19.24 -4.94 17.26
CA PHE A 148 19.77 -3.64 17.66
C PHE A 148 19.09 -2.51 16.89
N ASN A 149 19.06 -1.33 17.49
CA ASN A 149 18.54 -0.13 16.87
C ASN A 149 19.60 0.53 15.99
N MET A 150 19.22 0.94 14.78
CA MET A 150 20.05 1.67 13.81
C MET A 150 19.81 3.18 13.86
N VAL A 151 18.64 3.65 14.33
CA VAL A 151 18.25 5.07 14.30
C VAL A 151 17.32 5.42 15.45
N GLU A 152 17.48 6.60 16.04
CA GLU A 152 16.67 7.02 17.19
C GLU A 152 15.19 7.19 16.82
N ASP A 153 14.30 6.53 17.56
CA ASP A 153 12.87 6.38 17.24
C ASP A 153 11.91 6.76 18.38
N SER A 154 12.41 7.12 19.57
CA SER A 154 11.58 7.32 20.76
C SER A 154 10.49 8.37 20.56
N ALA A 155 10.81 9.49 19.90
CA ALA A 155 9.85 10.53 19.58
C ALA A 155 8.73 10.05 18.62
N ILE A 156 9.07 9.16 17.68
CA ILE A 156 8.12 8.57 16.72
C ILE A 156 7.16 7.64 17.47
N VAL A 157 7.69 6.77 18.32
CA VAL A 157 6.90 5.82 19.11
C VAL A 157 5.96 6.55 20.07
N ALA A 158 6.49 7.51 20.84
CA ALA A 158 5.71 8.33 21.76
C ALA A 158 4.58 9.07 21.04
N LYS A 159 4.88 9.66 19.87
CA LYS A 159 3.85 10.37 19.08
C LYS A 159 2.80 9.42 18.52
N SER A 160 3.19 8.25 18.05
CA SER A 160 2.25 7.25 17.53
C SER A 160 1.26 6.80 18.60
N ASN A 161 1.76 6.53 19.81
CA ASN A 161 0.94 6.20 20.97
C ASN A 161 -0.01 7.35 21.35
N GLN A 162 0.48 8.60 21.36
CA GLN A 162 -0.37 9.78 21.60
C GLN A 162 -1.51 9.89 20.56
N LEU A 163 -1.22 9.59 19.30
CA LEU A 163 -2.16 9.65 18.19
C LEU A 163 -3.02 8.39 18.03
N LYS A 164 -2.89 7.41 18.93
CA LYS A 164 -3.59 6.10 18.86
C LYS A 164 -3.35 5.39 17.53
N VAL A 165 -2.10 5.43 17.06
CA VAL A 165 -1.58 4.62 15.96
C VAL A 165 -0.61 3.64 16.59
N VAL A 166 -0.83 2.34 16.42
CA VAL A 166 -0.03 1.31 17.10
C VAL A 166 1.35 1.22 16.44
N PRO A 167 2.44 1.61 17.11
CA PRO A 167 3.77 1.51 16.53
C PRO A 167 4.25 0.06 16.56
N LEU A 168 4.78 -0.43 15.45
CA LEU A 168 5.40 -1.73 15.28
C LEU A 168 6.91 -1.54 15.07
N MET A 169 7.71 -2.28 15.83
CA MET A 169 9.15 -2.31 15.67
C MET A 169 9.48 -3.07 14.38
N MET A 170 9.90 -2.37 13.32
CA MET A 170 10.25 -3.05 12.08
C MET A 170 11.72 -3.46 12.08
N ILE A 171 11.94 -4.75 11.86
CA ILE A 171 13.27 -5.36 11.87
C ILE A 171 13.58 -6.01 10.52
N ARG A 172 14.78 -5.75 10.02
CA ARG A 172 15.27 -6.18 8.71
C ARG A 172 16.60 -6.93 8.83
N ASN A 173 16.91 -7.79 7.88
CA ASN A 173 18.22 -8.47 7.78
C ASN A 173 19.24 -7.61 7.02
N LEU A 174 19.49 -6.39 7.48
CA LEU A 174 20.41 -5.46 6.81
C LEU A 174 21.85 -5.60 7.31
N VAL A 175 22.79 -5.56 6.36
CA VAL A 175 24.21 -5.29 6.60
C VAL A 175 24.56 -4.01 5.85
N GLY A 176 24.89 -2.94 6.59
CA GLY A 176 24.94 -1.60 6.00
C GLY A 176 23.55 -1.15 5.57
N THR A 177 23.38 -0.87 4.28
CA THR A 177 22.09 -0.45 3.68
C THR A 177 21.36 -1.57 2.95
N ASP A 178 22.00 -2.73 2.76
CA ASP A 178 21.50 -3.77 1.88
C ASP A 178 21.02 -4.99 2.65
N PHE A 179 20.01 -5.65 2.09
CA PHE A 179 19.55 -6.94 2.60
C PHE A 179 20.60 -8.03 2.41
N SER A 180 20.83 -8.81 3.47
CA SER A 180 21.80 -9.90 3.48
C SER A 180 21.11 -11.25 3.67
N ALA A 181 21.07 -12.02 2.57
CA ALA A 181 20.63 -13.42 2.58
C ALA A 181 21.49 -14.28 3.52
N GLU A 182 22.79 -13.98 3.61
CA GLU A 182 23.73 -14.68 4.50
C GLU A 182 23.39 -14.44 5.98
N LEU A 183 23.12 -13.19 6.36
CA LEU A 183 22.73 -12.84 7.72
C LEU A 183 21.44 -13.57 8.14
N ALA A 184 20.40 -13.49 7.30
CA ALA A 184 19.15 -14.21 7.53
C ALA A 184 19.39 -15.72 7.59
N GLY A 185 20.16 -16.25 6.64
CA GLY A 185 20.51 -17.67 6.54
C GLY A 185 21.15 -18.21 7.82
N ARG A 186 22.22 -17.56 8.27
CA ARG A 186 23.00 -17.95 9.45
C ARG A 186 22.17 -17.93 10.72
N VAL A 187 21.41 -16.86 10.95
CA VAL A 187 20.62 -16.70 12.18
C VAL A 187 19.43 -17.65 12.17
N LEU A 188 18.77 -17.82 11.02
CA LEU A 188 17.65 -18.76 10.92
C LEU A 188 18.10 -20.21 10.99
N GLU A 189 19.25 -20.62 10.47
CA GLU A 189 19.71 -22.02 10.58
C GLU A 189 19.98 -22.45 12.03
N ASN A 190 20.55 -21.55 12.84
CA ASN A 190 21.03 -21.90 14.17
C ASN A 190 19.94 -21.69 15.25
N PRO A 191 19.52 -22.75 15.97
CA PRO A 191 18.46 -22.63 16.99
C PRO A 191 18.80 -21.68 18.14
N THR A 192 20.06 -21.59 18.54
CA THR A 192 20.52 -20.65 19.57
C THR A 192 20.40 -19.21 19.08
N TYR A 193 20.81 -18.93 17.84
CA TYR A 193 20.70 -17.57 17.28
C TYR A 193 19.24 -17.17 17.03
N ARG A 194 18.38 -18.09 16.60
CA ARG A 194 16.92 -17.85 16.56
C ARG A 194 16.38 -17.47 17.93
N ALA A 195 16.77 -18.20 18.99
CA ALA A 195 16.31 -17.93 20.35
C ALA A 195 16.80 -16.58 20.88
N ASN A 196 18.07 -16.23 20.64
CA ASN A 196 18.63 -14.91 20.93
C ASN A 196 17.82 -13.80 20.25
N LEU A 197 17.44 -14.02 18.99
CA LEU A 197 16.75 -13.01 18.19
C LEU A 197 15.33 -12.81 18.70
N VAL A 198 14.63 -13.89 19.00
CA VAL A 198 13.30 -13.82 19.63
C VAL A 198 13.38 -13.05 20.96
N ALA A 199 14.33 -13.38 21.83
CA ALA A 199 14.46 -12.75 23.14
C ALA A 199 14.78 -11.25 23.03
N SER A 200 15.74 -10.88 22.18
CA SER A 200 16.13 -9.48 21.98
C SER A 200 15.02 -8.64 21.33
N ILE A 201 14.32 -9.18 20.33
CA ILE A 201 13.15 -8.52 19.72
C ILE A 201 12.08 -8.24 20.78
N VAL A 202 11.69 -9.25 21.57
CA VAL A 202 10.63 -9.10 22.57
C VAL A 202 11.01 -8.09 23.64
N ASN A 203 12.27 -8.12 24.11
CA ASN A 203 12.77 -7.17 25.10
C ASN A 203 12.75 -5.73 24.57
N LEU A 204 13.29 -5.49 23.37
CA LEU A 204 13.29 -4.15 22.77
C LEU A 204 11.87 -3.64 22.50
N THR A 205 10.98 -4.50 21.99
CA THR A 205 9.58 -4.16 21.71
C THR A 205 8.90 -3.64 22.98
N LYS A 206 9.04 -4.36 24.09
CA LYS A 206 8.44 -3.98 25.39
C LYS A 206 9.10 -2.76 26.00
N GLN A 207 10.44 -2.72 26.03
CA GLN A 207 11.20 -1.63 26.65
C GLN A 207 10.97 -0.28 25.96
N ARG A 208 10.80 -0.28 24.64
CA ARG A 208 10.61 0.95 23.86
C ARG A 208 9.14 1.30 23.64
N GLY A 209 8.19 0.52 24.17
CA GLY A 209 6.76 0.85 24.13
C GLY A 209 6.11 0.63 22.76
N PHE A 210 6.59 -0.34 22.00
CA PHE A 210 5.95 -0.78 20.75
C PHE A 210 4.75 -1.69 21.04
N GLY A 211 3.70 -1.58 20.23
CA GLY A 211 2.53 -2.47 20.30
C GLY A 211 2.70 -3.78 19.53
N GLY A 212 3.88 -4.04 18.96
CA GLY A 212 4.19 -5.24 18.20
C GLY A 212 5.43 -5.10 17.33
N VAL A 213 5.60 -6.05 16.43
CA VAL A 213 6.76 -6.21 15.57
C VAL A 213 6.32 -6.38 14.12
N SER A 214 7.06 -5.76 13.19
CA SER A 214 6.95 -6.01 11.75
C SER A 214 8.23 -6.68 11.26
N ILE A 215 8.18 -7.96 10.92
CA ILE A 215 9.32 -8.67 10.34
C ILE A 215 9.39 -8.37 8.85
N ASP A 216 10.56 -7.93 8.39
CA ASP A 216 10.84 -7.69 6.98
C ASP A 216 12.18 -8.31 6.62
N PHE A 217 12.19 -9.64 6.57
CA PHE A 217 13.38 -10.41 6.21
C PHE A 217 13.30 -10.75 4.74
N GLU A 218 14.16 -10.16 3.93
CA GLU A 218 14.20 -10.33 2.47
C GLU A 218 15.34 -11.26 2.03
N PHE A 219 15.16 -11.94 0.89
CA PHE A 219 16.12 -12.89 0.32
C PHE A 219 16.54 -14.02 1.29
N ILE A 220 15.62 -14.47 2.14
CA ILE A 220 15.88 -15.63 3.01
C ILE A 220 16.25 -16.83 2.14
N PRO A 221 17.38 -17.52 2.39
CA PRO A 221 17.77 -18.67 1.60
C PRO A 221 16.65 -19.73 1.61
N PRO A 222 16.25 -20.30 0.44
CA PRO A 222 15.22 -21.32 0.33
C PRO A 222 15.28 -22.47 1.35
N ALA A 223 16.48 -22.95 1.66
CA ALA A 223 16.70 -24.01 2.63
C ALA A 223 16.24 -23.67 4.06
N ARG A 224 16.09 -22.37 4.37
CA ARG A 224 15.64 -21.86 5.68
C ARG A 224 14.14 -21.63 5.78
N ARG A 225 13.35 -22.05 4.77
CA ARG A 225 11.89 -21.93 4.76
C ARG A 225 11.25 -22.37 6.07
N ASN A 226 11.57 -23.58 6.53
CA ASN A 226 11.00 -24.14 7.77
C ASN A 226 11.55 -23.44 9.02
N ASP A 227 12.83 -23.07 9.01
CA ASP A 227 13.43 -22.32 10.12
C ASP A 227 12.79 -20.96 10.34
N PHE A 228 12.36 -20.29 9.25
CA PHE A 228 11.63 -19.04 9.35
C PHE A 228 10.28 -19.24 10.04
N ILE A 229 9.57 -20.34 9.76
CA ILE A 229 8.33 -20.69 10.47
C ILE A 229 8.58 -20.99 11.95
N LEU A 230 9.66 -21.71 12.27
CA LEU A 230 10.06 -21.97 13.66
C LEU A 230 10.36 -20.67 14.41
N PHE A 231 11.08 -19.74 13.78
CA PHE A 231 11.36 -18.42 14.31
C PHE A 231 10.07 -17.63 14.57
N LEU A 232 9.18 -17.51 13.57
CA LEU A 232 7.92 -16.77 13.72
C LEU A 232 7.01 -17.38 14.79
N THR A 233 6.96 -18.71 14.89
CA THR A 233 6.16 -19.42 15.90
C THR A 233 6.66 -19.11 17.31
N ALA A 234 7.99 -19.19 17.52
CA ALA A 234 8.60 -18.85 18.80
C ALA A 234 8.44 -17.36 19.14
N LEU A 235 8.54 -16.48 18.14
CA LEU A 235 8.34 -15.06 18.30
C LEU A 235 6.90 -14.73 18.69
N LYS A 236 5.90 -15.25 17.97
CA LYS A 236 4.48 -15.00 18.29
C LYS A 236 4.15 -15.44 19.70
N ARG A 237 4.60 -16.64 20.09
CA ARG A 237 4.41 -17.16 21.46
C ARG A 237 4.98 -16.20 22.51
N SER A 238 6.19 -15.70 22.30
CA SER A 238 6.88 -14.81 23.25
C SER A 238 6.33 -13.37 23.26
N LEU A 239 5.76 -12.91 22.14
CA LEU A 239 5.06 -11.63 22.03
C LEU A 239 3.69 -11.63 22.75
N GLY A 240 3.05 -12.79 22.85
CA GLY A 240 1.72 -12.92 23.45
C GLY A 240 0.67 -12.12 22.68
N GLN A 241 0.06 -11.13 23.35
CA GLN A 241 -0.99 -10.28 22.77
C GLN A 241 -0.46 -9.18 21.84
N LEU A 242 0.85 -8.92 21.84
CA LEU A 242 1.44 -7.96 20.91
C LEU A 242 1.32 -8.46 19.47
N ILE A 243 1.23 -7.50 18.54
CA ILE A 243 1.04 -7.79 17.11
C ILE A 243 2.33 -8.37 16.52
N LEU A 244 2.19 -9.45 15.77
CA LEU A 244 3.19 -9.94 14.83
C LEU A 244 2.68 -9.72 13.41
N HIS A 245 3.32 -8.77 12.73
CA HIS A 245 3.15 -8.47 11.31
C HIS A 245 4.36 -9.00 10.54
N VAL A 246 4.15 -9.57 9.35
CA VAL A 246 5.24 -10.08 8.49
C VAL A 246 5.06 -9.60 7.05
N ASN A 247 6.14 -9.11 6.45
CA ASN A 247 6.21 -8.76 5.04
C ASN A 247 6.76 -9.94 4.23
N VAL A 248 6.17 -10.17 3.06
CA VAL A 248 6.60 -11.23 2.14
C VAL A 248 6.61 -10.71 0.70
N HIS A 249 7.57 -11.16 -0.10
CA HIS A 249 7.57 -10.87 -1.54
C HIS A 249 6.33 -11.45 -2.20
N ALA A 250 5.76 -10.72 -3.17
CA ALA A 250 4.66 -11.16 -3.99
C ALA A 250 5.01 -12.40 -4.83
N LYS A 251 4.07 -13.37 -4.89
CA LYS A 251 4.16 -14.53 -5.77
C LYS A 251 2.78 -15.00 -6.22
N THR A 252 2.74 -15.70 -7.35
CA THR A 252 1.51 -16.25 -7.96
C THR A 252 1.45 -17.78 -7.90
N ALA A 253 2.51 -18.41 -7.39
CA ALA A 253 2.61 -19.86 -7.18
C ALA A 253 3.62 -20.14 -6.06
N ASP A 254 3.60 -21.35 -5.49
CA ASP A 254 4.65 -21.77 -4.58
C ASP A 254 5.84 -22.32 -5.37
N ILE A 255 6.99 -21.65 -5.28
CA ILE A 255 8.22 -22.05 -5.96
C ILE A 255 9.33 -22.15 -4.90
N PRO A 256 9.38 -23.24 -4.11
CA PRO A 256 10.26 -23.34 -2.95
C PRO A 256 11.75 -23.17 -3.26
N THR A 257 12.19 -23.43 -4.49
CA THR A 257 13.59 -23.29 -4.92
C THR A 257 13.97 -21.88 -5.36
N ASN A 258 13.00 -20.97 -5.53
CA ASN A 258 13.28 -19.62 -5.99
C ASN A 258 14.01 -18.80 -4.91
N ARG A 259 15.13 -18.16 -5.27
CA ARG A 259 15.98 -17.41 -4.33
C ARG A 259 15.32 -16.22 -3.63
N ILE A 260 14.26 -15.65 -4.22
CA ILE A 260 13.55 -14.49 -3.67
C ILE A 260 12.35 -14.97 -2.87
N ILE A 261 11.50 -15.79 -3.47
CA ILE A 261 10.18 -16.12 -2.90
C ILE A 261 10.08 -17.49 -2.23
N GLY A 262 11.10 -18.34 -2.39
CA GLY A 262 11.05 -19.76 -2.04
C GLY A 262 10.97 -20.03 -0.54
N ALA A 263 11.54 -19.14 0.28
CA ALA A 263 11.49 -19.25 1.73
C ALA A 263 10.16 -18.78 2.35
N TYR A 264 9.30 -18.07 1.63
CA TYR A 264 8.02 -17.59 2.19
C TYR A 264 6.93 -18.63 2.06
N ASP A 265 6.76 -19.46 3.08
CA ASP A 265 5.60 -20.33 3.20
C ASP A 265 4.35 -19.52 3.56
N TYR A 266 3.53 -19.14 2.58
CA TYR A 266 2.37 -18.28 2.83
C TYR A 266 1.38 -18.91 3.82
N ALA A 267 1.13 -20.22 3.72
CA ALA A 267 0.22 -20.92 4.63
C ALA A 267 0.83 -21.06 6.03
N GLY A 268 2.10 -21.45 6.12
CA GLY A 268 2.84 -21.55 7.38
C GLY A 268 2.90 -20.21 8.12
N ILE A 269 3.24 -19.13 7.41
CA ILE A 269 3.29 -17.76 7.96
C ILE A 269 1.89 -17.34 8.38
N GLY A 270 0.89 -17.45 7.50
CA GLY A 270 -0.49 -16.99 7.74
C GLY A 270 -1.18 -17.69 8.93
N ASN A 271 -0.79 -18.93 9.23
CA ASN A 271 -1.27 -19.66 10.41
C ASN A 271 -0.70 -19.12 11.72
N VAL A 272 0.50 -18.54 11.70
CA VAL A 272 1.22 -18.09 12.90
C VAL A 272 0.97 -16.61 13.21
N VAL A 273 1.03 -15.75 12.20
CA VAL A 273 1.10 -14.29 12.39
C VAL A 273 -0.29 -13.67 12.56
N ASP A 274 -0.37 -12.46 13.09
CA ASP A 274 -1.64 -11.72 13.17
C ASP A 274 -2.02 -11.11 11.83
N LEU A 275 -1.03 -10.56 11.12
CA LEU A 275 -1.17 -9.93 9.82
C LEU A 275 0.01 -10.28 8.91
N ILE A 276 -0.28 -10.45 7.63
CA ILE A 276 0.72 -10.66 6.58
C ILE A 276 0.50 -9.63 5.47
N ALA A 277 1.56 -8.89 5.14
CA ALA A 277 1.58 -7.96 4.04
C ALA A 277 2.34 -8.57 2.86
N VAL A 278 1.64 -8.75 1.75
CA VAL A 278 2.25 -9.15 0.49
C VAL A 278 2.70 -7.89 -0.24
N MET A 279 3.99 -7.82 -0.58
CA MET A 279 4.60 -6.67 -1.27
C MET A 279 4.20 -6.64 -2.75
N THR A 280 2.93 -6.32 -3.01
CA THR A 280 2.33 -6.17 -4.35
C THR A 280 2.75 -4.87 -5.04
N MET A 281 4.06 -4.65 -5.13
CA MET A 281 4.71 -3.50 -5.75
C MET A 281 6.01 -3.96 -6.41
N ASP A 282 6.70 -3.04 -7.08
CA ASP A 282 7.96 -3.28 -7.79
C ASP A 282 7.87 -4.38 -8.85
N TYR A 283 6.72 -4.46 -9.55
CA TYR A 283 6.67 -5.14 -10.85
C TYR A 283 7.63 -4.44 -11.81
N GLY A 284 7.52 -3.12 -11.94
CA GLY A 284 8.52 -2.25 -12.55
C GLY A 284 9.65 -1.88 -11.59
N TYR A 285 10.47 -2.85 -11.17
CA TYR A 285 11.54 -2.65 -10.18
C TYR A 285 12.71 -1.76 -10.68
N PRO A 286 13.47 -1.10 -9.80
CA PRO A 286 14.67 -0.34 -10.17
C PRO A 286 15.71 -1.15 -10.95
N GLY A 287 16.24 -0.59 -12.04
CA GLY A 287 17.18 -1.28 -12.93
C GLY A 287 16.53 -2.25 -13.94
N GLY A 288 15.24 -2.57 -13.76
CA GLY A 288 14.41 -3.20 -14.79
C GLY A 288 13.88 -2.19 -15.82
N PRO A 289 13.23 -2.67 -16.90
CA PRO A 289 12.62 -1.82 -17.92
C PRO A 289 11.54 -0.87 -17.36
N PRO A 290 11.12 0.15 -18.13
CA PRO A 290 10.07 1.09 -17.75
C PRO A 290 8.68 0.47 -17.78
N ASP A 291 8.36 -0.25 -16.70
CA ASP A 291 7.08 -0.90 -16.44
C ASP A 291 6.30 -0.23 -15.29
N PRO A 292 4.96 -0.42 -15.23
CA PRO A 292 4.14 0.03 -14.10
C PRO A 292 4.59 -0.55 -12.76
N ILE A 293 4.42 0.22 -11.68
CA ILE A 293 4.84 -0.17 -10.34
C ILE A 293 4.07 -1.40 -9.83
N ALA A 294 2.74 -1.38 -9.99
CA ALA A 294 1.85 -2.44 -9.52
C ALA A 294 0.63 -2.59 -10.47
N PRO A 295 0.83 -3.20 -11.66
CA PRO A 295 -0.26 -3.39 -12.62
C PRO A 295 -1.36 -4.27 -12.04
N ILE A 296 -2.62 -3.84 -12.19
CA ILE A 296 -3.79 -4.49 -11.61
C ILE A 296 -3.93 -5.98 -11.95
N PRO A 297 -3.73 -6.44 -13.21
CA PRO A 297 -3.85 -7.86 -13.54
C PRO A 297 -2.88 -8.75 -12.76
N TRP A 298 -1.62 -8.34 -12.62
CA TRP A 298 -0.62 -9.05 -11.83
C TRP A 298 -0.95 -9.01 -10.34
N LEU A 299 -1.33 -7.84 -9.84
CA LEU A 299 -1.70 -7.67 -8.44
C LEU A 299 -2.89 -8.59 -8.07
N GLU A 300 -3.92 -8.68 -8.93
CA GLU A 300 -5.05 -9.58 -8.73
C GLU A 300 -4.63 -11.05 -8.75
N GLN A 301 -3.72 -11.48 -9.64
CA GLN A 301 -3.18 -12.84 -9.63
C GLN A 301 -2.46 -13.16 -8.31
N VAL A 302 -1.68 -12.20 -7.78
CA VAL A 302 -1.01 -12.34 -6.48
C VAL A 302 -2.03 -12.46 -5.35
N ILE A 303 -3.10 -11.64 -5.35
CA ILE A 303 -4.20 -11.76 -4.37
C ILE A 303 -4.85 -13.14 -4.47
N GLN A 304 -5.24 -13.58 -5.67
CA GLN A 304 -5.92 -14.86 -5.88
C GLN A 304 -5.08 -16.02 -5.35
N TYR A 305 -3.79 -16.06 -5.68
CA TYR A 305 -2.88 -17.06 -5.13
C TYR A 305 -2.79 -16.95 -3.59
N SER A 306 -2.62 -15.74 -3.06
CA SER A 306 -2.51 -15.51 -1.61
C SER A 306 -3.73 -16.04 -0.86
N LEU A 307 -4.94 -15.88 -1.41
CA LEU A 307 -6.19 -16.35 -0.81
C LEU A 307 -6.35 -17.87 -0.80
N THR A 308 -5.57 -18.60 -1.60
CA THR A 308 -5.51 -20.06 -1.48
C THR A 308 -4.72 -20.52 -0.25
N GLN A 309 -3.91 -19.62 0.34
CA GLN A 309 -2.95 -19.94 1.40
C GLN A 309 -3.22 -19.19 2.71
N ILE A 310 -3.80 -17.99 2.63
CA ILE A 310 -3.89 -17.02 3.72
C ILE A 310 -5.36 -16.65 3.94
N ASN A 311 -5.79 -16.61 5.20
CA ASN A 311 -7.11 -16.08 5.56
C ASN A 311 -7.21 -14.60 5.11
N PRO A 312 -8.23 -14.22 4.31
CA PRO A 312 -8.39 -12.84 3.83
C PRO A 312 -8.41 -11.80 4.97
N ARG A 313 -8.87 -12.16 6.17
CA ARG A 313 -8.90 -11.28 7.35
C ARG A 313 -7.54 -11.04 8.00
N LYS A 314 -6.49 -11.71 7.52
CA LYS A 314 -5.09 -11.45 7.90
C LYS A 314 -4.27 -10.84 6.76
N LEU A 315 -4.77 -10.87 5.53
CA LEU A 315 -4.04 -10.49 4.32
C LEU A 315 -4.13 -8.99 4.06
N GLN A 316 -2.97 -8.35 3.95
CA GLN A 316 -2.80 -6.99 3.44
C GLN A 316 -2.04 -7.02 2.12
N ILE A 317 -2.40 -6.12 1.21
CA ILE A 317 -1.61 -5.83 0.00
C ILE A 317 -0.85 -4.52 0.18
N ALA A 318 0.22 -4.32 -0.56
CA ALA A 318 1.07 -3.15 -0.43
C ALA A 318 0.76 -2.11 -1.52
N LEU A 319 0.64 -0.85 -1.11
CA LEU A 319 0.48 0.31 -2.00
C LEU A 319 1.76 1.13 -2.02
N ALA A 320 2.27 1.36 -3.24
CA ALA A 320 3.40 2.24 -3.47
C ALA A 320 2.94 3.70 -3.43
N LEU A 321 3.64 4.53 -2.67
CA LEU A 321 3.45 5.99 -2.66
C LEU A 321 4.49 6.70 -3.55
N TYR A 322 5.05 5.96 -4.51
CA TYR A 322 6.09 6.40 -5.43
C TYR A 322 5.82 5.93 -6.86
N GLY A 323 6.59 6.50 -7.77
CA GLY A 323 6.82 6.01 -9.12
C GLY A 323 8.31 6.04 -9.45
N TYR A 324 8.62 5.60 -10.67
CA TYR A 324 9.97 5.61 -11.21
C TYR A 324 10.02 6.37 -12.52
N ASP A 325 10.99 7.28 -12.58
CA ASP A 325 11.45 7.91 -13.80
C ASP A 325 12.68 7.16 -14.30
N LYS A 326 12.57 6.56 -15.49
CA LYS A 326 13.58 5.67 -16.04
C LYS A 326 14.07 6.13 -17.41
N VAL A 327 15.39 6.14 -17.57
CA VAL A 327 16.04 6.34 -18.86
C VAL A 327 15.89 5.07 -19.70
N VAL A 328 15.19 5.11 -20.83
CA VAL A 328 14.83 3.90 -21.61
C VAL A 328 16.07 3.11 -22.07
N GLY A 329 17.14 3.81 -22.46
CA GLY A 329 18.37 3.16 -22.97
C GLY A 329 19.29 2.55 -21.91
N THR A 330 19.15 2.90 -20.63
CA THR A 330 20.06 2.45 -19.56
C THR A 330 19.36 1.87 -18.34
N ASN A 331 18.03 1.98 -18.27
CA ASN A 331 17.21 1.72 -17.09
C ASN A 331 17.66 2.47 -15.83
N GLN A 332 18.47 3.52 -15.97
CA GLN A 332 18.85 4.37 -14.86
C GLN A 332 17.56 4.93 -14.24
N THR A 333 17.37 4.63 -12.96
CA THR A 333 16.10 4.84 -12.26
C THR A 333 16.23 5.97 -11.24
N ARG A 334 15.28 6.89 -11.26
CA ARG A 334 15.06 7.88 -10.21
C ARG A 334 13.69 7.66 -9.57
N ALA A 335 13.66 7.45 -8.26
CA ALA A 335 12.43 7.35 -7.49
C ALA A 335 11.81 8.74 -7.28
N LEU A 336 10.50 8.84 -7.42
CA LEU A 336 9.71 10.04 -7.16
C LEU A 336 8.53 9.68 -6.28
N SER A 337 8.13 10.54 -5.34
CA SER A 337 6.78 10.40 -4.76
C SER A 337 5.73 10.55 -5.86
N VAL A 338 4.53 10.00 -5.66
CA VAL A 338 3.45 10.17 -6.65
C VAL A 338 3.13 11.64 -6.94
N ASN A 339 3.17 12.50 -5.91
CA ASN A 339 2.97 13.93 -6.11
C ASN A 339 4.12 14.57 -6.90
N ALA A 340 5.36 14.12 -6.69
CA ALA A 340 6.51 14.62 -7.45
C ALA A 340 6.47 14.17 -8.91
N ALA A 341 6.07 12.92 -9.19
CA ALA A 341 5.89 12.44 -10.57
C ALA A 341 4.79 13.24 -11.31
N GLN A 342 3.65 13.45 -10.66
CA GLN A 342 2.57 14.30 -11.17
C GLN A 342 3.06 15.72 -11.47
N ASN A 343 3.72 16.37 -10.50
CA ASN A 343 4.17 17.75 -10.65
C ASN A 343 5.33 17.90 -11.62
N GLN A 344 6.11 16.84 -11.85
CA GLN A 344 7.08 16.80 -12.92
C GLN A 344 6.40 16.81 -14.29
N ALA A 345 5.36 15.99 -14.52
CA ALA A 345 4.60 16.02 -15.78
C ALA A 345 4.09 17.43 -16.10
N ILE A 346 3.55 18.12 -15.08
CA ILE A 346 3.12 19.52 -15.20
C ILE A 346 4.30 20.44 -15.58
N ALA A 347 5.44 20.30 -14.90
CA ALA A 347 6.60 21.14 -15.13
C ALA A 347 7.24 20.95 -16.52
N VAL A 348 7.22 19.72 -17.05
CA VAL A 348 7.74 19.43 -18.40
C VAL A 348 6.70 19.66 -19.51
N GLY A 349 5.44 19.90 -19.15
CA GLY A 349 4.36 20.18 -20.11
C GLY A 349 3.83 18.94 -20.84
N GLU A 350 4.07 17.74 -20.31
CA GLU A 350 3.67 16.48 -20.94
C GLU A 350 2.31 16.01 -20.40
N PRO A 351 1.42 15.47 -21.26
CA PRO A 351 0.17 14.89 -20.82
C PRO A 351 0.42 13.59 -20.05
N ILE A 352 -0.43 13.34 -19.04
CA ILE A 352 -0.41 12.11 -18.25
C ILE A 352 -1.35 11.09 -18.90
N GLU A 353 -0.78 10.08 -19.53
CA GLU A 353 -1.51 8.95 -20.08
C GLU A 353 -1.95 7.97 -18.98
N PHE A 354 -2.96 7.16 -19.26
CA PHE A 354 -3.42 6.12 -18.35
C PHE A 354 -3.58 4.79 -19.08
N ASP A 355 -2.77 3.80 -18.69
CA ASP A 355 -2.87 2.47 -19.27
C ASP A 355 -4.14 1.78 -18.76
N ALA A 356 -5.04 1.45 -19.67
CA ALA A 356 -6.35 0.87 -19.33
C ALA A 356 -6.27 -0.56 -18.80
N THR A 357 -5.18 -1.29 -19.09
CA THR A 357 -4.95 -2.68 -18.68
C THR A 357 -4.22 -2.74 -17.35
N ALA A 358 -3.08 -2.07 -17.24
CA ALA A 358 -2.30 -1.96 -16.02
C ALA A 358 -3.04 -1.15 -14.94
N LYS A 359 -3.94 -0.25 -15.35
CA LYS A 359 -4.60 0.75 -14.51
C LYS A 359 -3.60 1.64 -13.78
N ALA A 360 -2.61 2.13 -14.52
CA ALA A 360 -1.54 2.96 -13.98
C ALA A 360 -1.27 4.18 -14.90
N PRO A 361 -1.04 5.36 -14.31
CA PRO A 361 -0.64 6.54 -15.05
C PRO A 361 0.83 6.49 -15.49
N TRP A 362 1.11 7.08 -16.65
CA TRP A 362 2.48 7.23 -17.15
C TRP A 362 2.61 8.44 -18.08
N TYR A 363 3.85 8.87 -18.32
CA TYR A 363 4.19 9.84 -19.36
C TYR A 363 5.62 9.64 -19.84
N ARG A 364 5.98 10.26 -20.95
CA ARG A 364 7.32 10.23 -21.55
C ARG A 364 7.82 11.64 -21.82
N TYR A 365 9.13 11.87 -21.76
CA TYR A 365 9.73 13.18 -22.03
C TYR A 365 11.23 13.05 -22.39
N TRP A 366 11.84 14.10 -22.98
CA TRP A 366 13.22 14.05 -23.53
C TRP A 366 14.19 15.11 -22.98
N PRO A 367 14.63 15.02 -21.71
CA PRO A 367 15.64 15.94 -21.18
C PRO A 367 16.99 15.71 -21.87
N GLY A 368 17.54 16.76 -22.49
CA GLY A 368 18.84 16.68 -23.17
C GLY A 368 18.91 15.60 -24.27
N GLY A 369 17.78 15.32 -24.93
CA GLY A 369 17.67 14.33 -26.00
C GLY A 369 17.61 12.87 -25.54
N LYS A 370 17.63 12.58 -24.23
CA LYS A 370 17.49 11.22 -23.71
C LYS A 370 16.02 10.91 -23.45
N GLU A 371 15.51 9.76 -23.89
CA GLU A 371 14.15 9.36 -23.58
C GLU A 371 14.01 8.90 -22.13
N HIS A 372 13.03 9.48 -21.44
CA HIS A 372 12.60 9.09 -20.11
C HIS A 372 11.14 8.62 -20.15
N ILE A 373 10.83 7.53 -19.45
CA ILE A 373 9.46 7.07 -19.20
C ILE A 373 9.24 7.07 -17.68
N VAL A 374 8.12 7.67 -17.27
CA VAL A 374 7.73 7.75 -15.87
C VAL A 374 6.45 6.95 -15.65
N TRP A 375 6.52 5.92 -14.82
CA TRP A 375 5.36 5.19 -14.30
C TRP A 375 5.18 5.52 -12.83
N PHE A 376 3.94 5.81 -12.41
CA PHE A 376 3.64 6.15 -11.03
C PHE A 376 2.21 5.69 -10.66
N GLU A 377 1.72 6.12 -9.51
CA GLU A 377 0.36 5.85 -9.03
C GLU A 377 -0.40 7.17 -8.88
N ASP A 378 -1.70 7.17 -9.15
CA ASP A 378 -2.57 8.31 -8.89
C ASP A 378 -3.91 7.86 -8.28
N ILE A 379 -4.84 8.78 -8.11
CA ILE A 379 -6.13 8.44 -7.50
C ILE A 379 -6.93 7.40 -8.31
N ARG A 380 -6.76 7.34 -9.64
CA ARG A 380 -7.43 6.34 -10.47
C ARG A 380 -6.89 4.96 -10.13
N SER A 381 -5.57 4.80 -10.09
CA SER A 381 -4.94 3.51 -9.81
C SER A 381 -5.13 3.06 -8.36
N TYR A 382 -5.14 3.97 -7.38
CA TYR A 382 -5.47 3.65 -5.99
C TYR A 382 -6.91 3.14 -5.82
N ILE A 383 -7.88 3.76 -6.49
CA ILE A 383 -9.28 3.31 -6.43
C ILE A 383 -9.41 1.86 -6.90
N GLU A 384 -8.75 1.48 -7.99
CA GLU A 384 -8.77 0.10 -8.48
C GLU A 384 -8.20 -0.88 -7.45
N LYS A 385 -7.11 -0.50 -6.77
CA LYS A 385 -6.51 -1.35 -5.72
C LYS A 385 -7.43 -1.48 -4.51
N TYR A 386 -8.09 -0.39 -4.07
CA TYR A 386 -9.10 -0.43 -3.02
C TYR A 386 -10.32 -1.28 -3.40
N ASN A 387 -10.75 -1.22 -4.66
CA ASN A 387 -11.84 -2.04 -5.18
C ASN A 387 -11.51 -3.53 -5.05
N LEU A 388 -10.29 -3.94 -5.42
CA LEU A 388 -9.84 -5.32 -5.24
C LEU A 388 -9.87 -5.74 -3.76
N MET A 389 -9.43 -4.90 -2.83
CA MET A 389 -9.51 -5.21 -1.40
C MET A 389 -10.96 -5.47 -0.95
N GLY A 390 -11.91 -4.67 -1.42
CA GLY A 390 -13.34 -4.86 -1.14
C GLY A 390 -13.91 -6.15 -1.75
N ILE A 391 -13.62 -6.40 -3.03
CA ILE A 391 -14.06 -7.60 -3.77
C ILE A 391 -13.57 -8.87 -3.07
N TYR A 392 -12.30 -8.89 -2.67
CA TYR A 392 -11.65 -10.05 -2.05
C TYR A 392 -11.74 -10.06 -0.52
N ARG A 393 -12.38 -9.06 0.09
CA ARG A 393 -12.60 -8.92 1.54
C ARG A 393 -11.32 -8.99 2.38
N LEU A 394 -10.26 -8.36 1.87
CA LEU A 394 -8.94 -8.32 2.50
C LEU A 394 -8.98 -7.57 3.84
N ALA A 395 -7.98 -7.80 4.71
CA ALA A 395 -7.86 -7.11 5.99
C ALA A 395 -7.57 -5.61 5.80
N GLY A 396 -6.77 -5.29 4.78
CA GLY A 396 -6.54 -3.93 4.34
C GLY A 396 -5.23 -3.80 3.57
N THR A 397 -4.45 -2.76 3.88
CA THR A 397 -3.31 -2.37 3.05
C THR A 397 -2.14 -1.83 3.85
N THR A 398 -0.95 -1.93 3.27
CA THR A 398 0.25 -1.22 3.72
C THR A 398 0.63 -0.10 2.75
N PHE A 399 1.42 0.88 3.21
CA PHE A 399 1.88 2.02 2.40
C PHE A 399 3.40 2.18 2.48
N TRP A 400 4.10 1.94 1.36
CA TRP A 400 5.55 2.19 1.25
C TRP A 400 5.81 3.46 0.43
N GLN A 401 6.34 4.53 1.02
CA GLN A 401 6.43 4.82 2.46
C GLN A 401 5.81 6.18 2.76
N ILE A 402 5.34 6.39 4.00
CA ILE A 402 4.39 7.47 4.32
C ILE A 402 4.97 8.89 4.27
N SER A 403 6.29 9.03 4.24
CA SER A 403 6.96 10.32 4.05
C SER A 403 6.87 10.82 2.60
N LEU A 404 6.46 9.96 1.66
CA LEU A 404 6.23 10.34 0.27
C LEU A 404 4.83 10.93 0.10
N PRO A 405 4.70 12.19 -0.35
CA PRO A 405 3.39 12.83 -0.49
C PRO A 405 2.48 12.12 -1.50
N ALA A 406 1.28 11.76 -1.04
CA ALA A 406 0.19 11.17 -1.83
C ALA A 406 -1.18 11.72 -1.37
N PRO A 407 -1.42 13.03 -1.51
CA PRO A 407 -2.54 13.70 -0.84
C PRO A 407 -3.91 13.15 -1.25
N GLN A 408 -4.09 12.79 -2.53
CA GLN A 408 -5.35 12.22 -3.00
C GLN A 408 -5.67 10.86 -2.35
N ASN A 409 -4.66 10.02 -2.12
CA ASN A 409 -4.84 8.73 -1.43
C ASN A 409 -5.40 8.92 -0.02
N TRP A 410 -4.79 9.82 0.76
CA TRP A 410 -5.22 10.08 2.14
C TRP A 410 -6.61 10.72 2.22
N ALA A 411 -6.92 11.63 1.29
CA ALA A 411 -8.24 12.23 1.17
C ALA A 411 -9.31 11.19 0.80
N TYR A 412 -8.98 10.27 -0.11
CA TYR A 412 -9.87 9.16 -0.49
C TYR A 412 -10.12 8.21 0.67
N LEU A 413 -9.07 7.78 1.39
CA LEU A 413 -9.20 6.91 2.56
C LEU A 413 -10.14 7.49 3.62
N ARG A 414 -9.91 8.76 3.98
CA ARG A 414 -10.71 9.47 4.99
C ARG A 414 -12.20 9.52 4.62
N LYS A 415 -12.49 9.71 3.34
CA LYS A 415 -13.86 9.76 2.85
C LYS A 415 -14.50 8.37 2.83
N ASN A 416 -13.82 7.35 2.31
CA ASN A 416 -14.46 6.11 1.90
C ASN A 416 -14.37 4.96 2.92
N PHE A 417 -13.45 5.02 3.89
CA PHE A 417 -13.21 3.91 4.82
C PHE A 417 -13.29 4.32 6.29
N ASN A 418 -13.66 3.34 7.12
CA ASN A 418 -13.45 3.39 8.55
C ASN A 418 -12.09 2.75 8.84
N VAL A 419 -11.07 3.56 9.10
CA VAL A 419 -9.76 3.01 9.46
C VAL A 419 -9.84 2.44 10.87
N VAL A 420 -9.54 1.15 11.00
CA VAL A 420 -9.65 0.42 12.27
C VAL A 420 -8.71 1.05 13.28
N ARG A 421 -9.23 1.30 14.50
CA ARG A 421 -8.44 1.73 15.65
C ARG A 421 -8.37 0.59 16.64
N ARG A 422 -7.17 0.25 17.10
CA ARG A 422 -7.01 -0.64 18.25
C ARG A 422 -6.83 0.20 19.50
N MET A 423 -7.61 -0.10 20.52
CA MET A 423 -7.28 0.35 21.87
C MET A 423 -6.07 -0.48 22.30
N VAL A 424 -4.97 0.21 22.60
CA VAL A 424 -3.71 -0.38 23.11
C VAL A 424 -3.88 -0.71 24.58
#